data_AF-A0AAV5B1X6-F1
#
_entry.id   AF-A0AAV5B1X6-F1
#
_cell.length_a   1.000
_cell.length_b   1.000
_cell.length_c   1.000
_cell.angle_alpha   90.00
_cell.angle_beta   90.00
_cell.angle_gamma   90.00
#
_symmetry.space_group_name_H-M   'P 1'
#
loop_
_entity.id
_entity.type
_entity.pdbx_description
1 polymer ?
#
loop_
_entity_poly.entity_id
_entity_poly.type
_entity_poly.pdbx_seq_one_letter_code
_entity_poly.pdbx_strand_id
1 'polypeptide(L)' 'MACGDIAVFSDHVAVVSDVRDGDGVPYLIHHEGPLRRSFEEDVLASRPDLVGHFRL' A
#
# COMPACT_ATOMS: atom_id res chain seq x y z
N MET A 1 8.85 -1.27 4.91
CA MET A 1 8.11 -2.49 4.51
C MET A 1 8.78 -3.11 3.30
N ALA A 2 8.67 -4.42 3.15
CA ALA A 2 9.22 -5.14 2.02
C ALA A 2 8.11 -5.66 1.10
N CYS A 3 8.44 -5.92 -0.17
CA CYS A 3 7.47 -6.39 -1.16
C CYS A 3 6.77 -7.67 -0.68
N GLY A 4 5.47 -7.74 -0.93
CA GLY A 4 4.61 -8.84 -0.51
C GLY A 4 4.12 -8.75 0.94
N ASP A 5 4.58 -7.77 1.74
CA ASP A 5 3.97 -7.50 3.04
C ASP A 5 2.50 -7.13 2.85
N ILE A 6 1.64 -7.57 3.78
CA ILE A 6 0.26 -7.10 3.88
C ILE A 6 0.28 -5.86 4.78
N ALA A 7 -0.05 -4.69 4.22
CA ALA A 7 -0.24 -3.46 4.97
C ALA A 7 -1.69 -3.36 5.45
N VAL A 8 -1.88 -3.18 6.75
CA VAL A 8 -3.20 -3.05 7.39
C VAL A 8 -3.35 -1.63 7.90
N PHE A 9 -4.41 -0.97 7.43
CA PHE A 9 -4.85 0.36 7.85
C PHE A 9 -6.09 0.23 8.74
N SER A 10 -6.55 1.34 9.31
CA SER A 10 -7.68 1.32 10.24
C SER A 10 -8.98 0.82 9.60
N ASP A 11 -9.15 1.05 8.30
CA ASP A 11 -10.35 0.68 7.53
C ASP A 11 -10.04 -0.08 6.22
N HIS A 12 -8.76 -0.36 5.95
CA HIS A 12 -8.33 -0.80 4.63
C HIS A 12 -7.16 -1.78 4.68
N VAL A 13 -6.94 -2.49 3.58
CA VAL A 13 -5.83 -3.44 3.42
C VAL A 13 -5.22 -3.29 2.03
N ALA A 14 -3.90 -3.44 1.96
CA ALA A 14 -3.13 -3.43 0.73
C ALA A 14 -2.00 -4.46 0.77
N VAL A 15 -1.49 -4.83 -0.41
CA VAL A 15 -0.22 -5.56 -0.55
C VAL A 15 0.86 -4.55 -0.92
N VAL A 16 2.02 -4.63 -0.26
CA VAL A 16 3.17 -3.76 -0.52
C VAL A 16 3.83 -4.18 -1.83
N SER A 17 3.94 -3.25 -2.77
CA SER A 17 4.57 -3.49 -4.07
C SER A 17 6.11 -3.54 -4.00
N ASP A 18 6.73 -4.08 -5.04
CA ASP A 18 8.15 -3.90 -5.32
C ASP A 18 8.47 -2.54 -5.96
N VAL A 19 7.50 -1.90 -6.65
CA VAL A 19 7.61 -0.55 -7.19
C VAL A 19 7.70 0.48 -6.06
N ARG A 20 8.59 1.45 -6.23
CA ARG A 20 8.89 2.51 -5.26
C ARG A 20 8.98 3.86 -5.95
N ASP A 21 8.66 4.90 -5.19
CA ASP A 21 8.88 6.29 -5.62
C ASP A 21 10.38 6.65 -5.58
N GLY A 22 10.70 7.90 -5.92
CA GLY A 22 12.08 8.40 -5.92
C GLY A 22 12.74 8.43 -4.52
N ASP A 23 11.95 8.40 -3.45
CA ASP A 23 12.40 8.38 -2.06
C ASP A 23 12.47 6.94 -1.50
N GLY A 24 12.09 5.95 -2.30
CA GLY A 24 12.11 4.54 -1.94
C GLY A 24 10.87 4.09 -1.17
N VAL A 25 9.81 4.89 -1.07
CA VAL A 25 8.53 4.50 -0.48
C VAL A 25 7.82 3.53 -1.42
N PRO A 26 7.37 2.36 -0.95
CA PRO A 26 6.70 1.40 -1.82
C PRO A 26 5.28 1.84 -2.15
N TYR A 27 4.89 1.56 -3.38
CA TYR A 27 3.50 1.66 -3.83
C TYR A 27 2.68 0.56 -3.15
N LEU A 28 1.36 0.76 -3.11
CA LEU A 28 0.42 -0.20 -2.58
C LEU A 28 -0.44 -0.77 -3.70
N ILE A 29 -0.60 -2.10 -3.70
CA ILE A 29 -1.59 -2.79 -4.53
C ILE A 29 -2.86 -2.95 -3.70
N HIS A 30 -3.92 -2.24 -4.04
CA HIS A 30 -5.19 -2.27 -3.33
C HIS A 30 -6.39 -1.96 -4.23
N HIS A 31 -7.60 -2.16 -3.70
CA HIS A 31 -8.84 -1.80 -4.38
C HIS A 31 -9.56 -0.72 -3.59
N GLU A 32 -9.68 0.50 -4.13
CA GLU A 32 -10.35 1.63 -3.47
C GLU A 32 -11.71 1.98 -4.11
N GLY A 33 -12.30 1.03 -4.85
CA GLY A 33 -13.63 1.16 -5.46
C GLY A 33 -13.63 1.16 -6.99
N PRO A 34 -14.82 1.23 -7.61
CA PRO A 34 -15.03 0.89 -9.03
C PRO A 34 -14.52 1.91 -10.04
N LEU A 35 -14.20 3.15 -9.62
CA LEU A 35 -13.78 4.24 -10.52
C LEU A 35 -12.27 4.49 -10.52
N ARG A 36 -11.48 3.66 -9.83
CA ARG A 36 -10.05 3.88 -9.65
C ARG A 36 -9.26 3.50 -10.91
N ARG A 37 -8.21 4.27 -11.22
CA ARG A 37 -7.46 4.18 -12.50
C ARG A 37 -6.35 3.12 -12.49
N SER A 38 -5.81 2.78 -11.32
CA SER A 38 -4.78 1.75 -11.16
C SER A 38 -5.04 0.96 -9.89
N PHE A 39 -4.54 -0.27 -9.84
CA PHE A 39 -4.54 -1.06 -8.62
C PHE A 39 -3.29 -0.80 -7.79
N GLU A 40 -2.22 -0.33 -8.42
CA GLU A 40 -0.93 -0.01 -7.81
C GLU A 40 -0.77 1.51 -7.72
N GLU A 41 -0.62 2.04 -6.52
CA GLU A 41 -0.70 3.48 -6.26
C GLU A 41 0.30 3.97 -5.20
N ASP A 42 0.81 5.19 -5.40
CA ASP A 42 1.69 5.90 -4.48
C ASP A 42 0.87 6.61 -3.39
N VAL A 43 0.38 5.82 -2.43
CA VAL A 43 -0.50 6.33 -1.36
C VAL A 43 -0.04 5.96 0.04
N LEU A 44 1.03 5.16 0.20
CA LEU A 44 1.47 4.73 1.52
C LEU A 44 1.84 5.93 2.41
N ALA A 45 2.58 6.90 1.87
CA ALA A 45 3.01 8.08 2.63
C ALA A 45 1.86 9.00 3.04
N SER A 46 0.72 8.96 2.34
CA SER A 46 -0.47 9.78 2.64
C SER A 46 -1.45 9.11 3.61
N ARG A 47 -1.16 7.88 4.06
CA ARG A 47 -1.99 7.08 4.97
C ARG A 47 -1.37 7.01 6.38
N PRO A 48 -1.61 8.01 7.25
CA PRO A 48 -1.07 8.02 8.61
C PRO A 48 -1.70 6.97 9.53
N ASP A 49 -2.75 6.29 9.08
CA ASP A 49 -3.57 5.34 9.82
C ASP A 49 -3.12 3.88 9.65
N LEU A 50 -1.87 3.68 9.20
CA LEU A 50 -1.23 2.37 9.16
C LEU A 50 -1.16 1.78 10.58
N VAL A 51 -1.82 0.64 10.76
CA VAL A 51 -1.83 -0.11 12.02
C VAL A 51 -0.60 -1.03 12.10
N GLY A 52 -0.20 -1.61 10.97
CA GLY A 52 0.97 -2.48 10.90
C GLY A 52 1.15 -3.13 9.54
N HIS A 53 2.22 -3.90 9.41
CA HIS A 53 2.48 -4.72 8.23
C HIS A 53 2.87 -6.13 8.65
N PHE A 54 2.40 -7.13 7.89
CA PHE A 54 2.58 -8.54 8.22
C PHE A 54 3.22 -9.27 7.05
N ARG A 55 4.07 -10.24 7.38
CA ARG A 55 4.70 -11.15 6.42
C ARG A 55 4.40 -12.57 6.84
N LEU A 56 4.01 -13.39 5.86
CA LEU A 56 3.80 -14.83 6.02
C LEU A 56 5.13 -15.58 5.96
#